data_AF-A0AA39KDZ2-F1
#
_entry.id   AF-A0AA39KDZ2-F1
#
_cell.length_a   1.000
_cell.length_b   1.000
_cell.length_c   1.000
_cell.angle_alpha   90.00
_cell.angle_beta   90.00
_cell.angle_gamma   90.00
#
_symmetry.space_group_name_H-M   'P 1'
#
loop_
_entity.id
_entity.type
_entity.pdbx_description
1 polymer ?
#
loop_
_entity_poly.entity_id
_entity_poly.type
_entity_poly.pdbx_seq_one_letter_code
_entity_poly.pdbx_strand_id
1 'polypeptide(L)'
;MKNDDNYGYQTGSVEHLSLPEVTISAFIETGQPESSIIVPKQRAYTGNAPVISSRLADTPCATLGVQGLLDQLNSILGTSHPLDTPSLSSLLKDCITNDYDFGMAYGRLRRIWYTHNWSTKQAEVCKWGEEDREMRQQVLVANQIINPHLPPRRVWDLYSNRVVPWWIMVIDDKWTQQRRPISHAWMDEKDRADVWTSINGYEWPVPIPKDANLKLIRIEMLNLGLEYTWLDVLCLRQMGGPGEDVRTEEWKLDVPTIGAVYDEAHVVIYLSGLGRPLTLKEGDLESDRSWFRRAWTLQETGNSREIAGDTPDGPMHAECKDGKYETELLTRFHKQLQPVQDMSSLVLPALEEMRSRVSTNPVDKVAGLAFVLWPEKIPAYYESQSLEEVWTALVNSMNKRLRGLLFSLYPVPGNSGKKWRPS
;
A
#
# COMPACT_ATOMS: atom_id res chain seq x y z
N MET A 1 -20.88 10.88 39.66
CA MET A 1 -19.72 11.38 40.44
C MET A 1 -18.63 11.64 39.42
N LYS A 2 -18.23 12.90 39.33
CA LYS A 2 -17.27 13.43 38.35
C LYS A 2 -15.95 12.69 38.43
N ASN A 3 -15.30 12.48 37.29
CA ASN A 3 -13.95 12.99 37.09
C ASN A 3 -13.74 13.20 35.59
N ASP A 4 -13.80 14.48 35.25
CA ASP A 4 -13.25 15.09 34.05
C ASP A 4 -11.74 14.81 34.01
N ASP A 5 -11.27 14.21 32.93
CA ASP A 5 -9.90 14.40 32.43
C ASP A 5 -10.00 14.62 30.92
N ASN A 6 -10.60 15.75 30.58
CA ASN A 6 -10.63 16.29 29.23
C ASN A 6 -9.23 16.84 28.91
N TYR A 7 -8.31 15.95 28.51
CA TYR A 7 -7.06 16.35 27.88
C TYR A 7 -7.40 16.88 26.48
N GLY A 8 -7.80 18.15 26.43
CA GLY A 8 -7.84 18.93 25.21
C GLY A 8 -6.42 19.11 24.71
N TYR A 9 -5.93 18.17 23.91
CA TYR A 9 -4.77 18.39 23.07
C TYR A 9 -5.18 19.41 22.01
N GLN A 10 -4.65 20.63 22.15
CA GLN A 10 -4.65 21.60 21.07
C GLN A 10 -4.05 20.91 19.86
N THR A 11 -4.93 20.61 18.90
CA THR A 11 -4.56 20.27 17.55
C THR A 11 -3.65 21.39 17.05
N GLY A 12 -2.38 21.07 16.84
CA GLY A 12 -1.55 21.85 15.94
C GLY A 12 -2.11 21.68 14.54
N SER A 13 -3.26 22.32 14.27
CA SER A 13 -3.63 22.65 12.91
C SER A 13 -2.42 23.37 12.34
N VAL A 14 -1.83 22.80 11.29
CA VAL A 14 -0.84 23.47 10.45
C VAL A 14 -1.50 24.79 10.05
N GLU A 15 -1.18 25.87 10.78
CA GLU A 15 -1.38 27.22 10.28
C GLU A 15 -0.74 27.21 8.90
N HIS A 16 -1.50 27.64 7.89
CA HIS A 16 -1.13 27.66 6.48
C HIS A 16 0.18 28.45 6.26
N LEU A 17 1.32 27.84 6.58
CA LEU A 17 2.60 28.22 6.03
C LEU A 17 2.49 27.89 4.55
N SER A 18 2.34 28.91 3.72
CA SER A 18 2.44 28.77 2.27
C SER A 18 3.88 28.39 1.94
N LEU A 19 4.17 27.08 1.96
CA LEU A 19 5.43 26.54 1.52
C LEU A 19 5.66 26.89 0.04
N PRO A 20 6.94 26.98 -0.39
CA PRO A 20 7.25 27.30 -1.78
C PRO A 20 6.63 26.27 -2.72
N GLU A 21 6.20 26.73 -3.89
CA GLU A 21 5.73 25.85 -4.96
C GLU A 21 6.91 25.00 -5.45
N VAL A 22 6.69 23.69 -5.57
CA VAL A 22 7.66 22.72 -6.06
C VAL A 22 7.10 22.02 -7.29
N THR A 23 7.95 21.79 -8.28
CA THR A 23 7.64 20.98 -9.46
C THR A 23 8.50 19.71 -9.49
N ILE A 24 7.84 18.55 -9.62
CA ILE A 24 8.46 17.26 -9.93
C ILE A 24 8.00 16.85 -11.32
N SER A 25 8.90 16.79 -12.29
CA SER A 25 8.55 16.47 -13.68
C SER A 25 9.20 15.18 -14.17
N ALA A 26 8.58 14.56 -15.17
CA ALA A 26 9.10 13.37 -15.83
C ALA A 26 10.52 13.61 -16.38
N PHE A 27 10.79 14.80 -16.91
CA PHE A 27 12.13 15.14 -17.42
C PHE A 27 13.17 15.18 -16.31
N ILE A 28 12.88 15.86 -15.19
CA ILE A 28 13.80 15.96 -14.05
C ILE A 28 14.05 14.57 -13.43
N GLU A 29 13.00 13.75 -13.33
CA GLU A 29 13.04 12.48 -12.63
C GLU A 29 13.59 11.32 -13.47
N THR A 30 13.33 11.33 -14.78
CA THR A 30 13.61 10.19 -15.68
C THR A 30 14.41 10.56 -16.93
N GLY A 31 14.59 11.86 -17.22
CA GLY A 31 15.17 12.35 -18.47
C GLY A 31 14.24 12.29 -19.68
N GLN A 32 13.03 11.75 -19.54
CA GLN A 32 12.05 11.67 -20.63
C GLN A 32 11.27 12.98 -20.75
N PRO A 33 11.07 13.53 -21.95
CA PRO A 33 10.25 14.72 -22.14
C PRO A 33 8.78 14.43 -21.77
N GLU A 34 8.13 15.38 -21.12
CA GLU A 34 6.74 15.27 -20.66
C GLU A 34 5.78 14.95 -21.81
N SER A 35 6.07 15.45 -23.02
CA SER A 35 5.27 15.19 -24.23
C SER A 35 5.31 13.73 -24.69
N SER A 36 6.34 12.96 -24.34
CA SER A 36 6.40 11.51 -24.62
C SER A 36 5.63 10.66 -23.61
N ILE A 37 5.27 11.22 -22.46
CA ILE A 37 4.50 10.52 -21.44
C ILE A 37 3.02 10.56 -21.83
N ILE A 38 2.48 9.37 -22.11
CA ILE A 38 1.11 9.19 -22.61
C ILE A 38 0.09 9.62 -21.54
N VAL A 39 0.28 9.18 -20.30
CA VAL A 39 -0.61 9.47 -19.16
C VAL A 39 -0.37 10.91 -18.67
N PRO A 40 -1.33 11.84 -18.81
CA PRO A 40 -1.10 13.24 -18.46
C PRO A 40 -0.71 13.46 -16.99
N LYS A 41 -1.34 12.73 -16.06
CA LYS A 41 -1.03 12.81 -14.62
C LYS A 41 0.37 12.30 -14.25
N GLN A 42 1.08 11.61 -15.15
CA GLN A 42 2.46 11.17 -14.94
C GLN A 42 3.51 12.20 -15.41
N ARG A 43 3.09 13.28 -16.10
CA ARG A 43 3.99 14.24 -16.74
C ARG A 43 4.74 15.12 -15.75
N ALA A 44 3.98 15.81 -14.90
CA ALA A 44 4.54 16.68 -13.89
C ALA A 44 3.53 16.90 -12.77
N TYR A 45 4.04 17.10 -11.56
CA TYR A 45 3.32 17.57 -10.40
C TYR A 45 3.84 18.96 -10.06
N THR A 46 2.93 19.91 -9.81
CA THR A 46 3.26 21.24 -9.29
C THR A 46 2.32 21.56 -8.13
N GLY A 47 2.87 21.99 -7.00
CA GLY A 47 2.09 22.42 -5.85
C GLY A 47 2.94 22.82 -4.66
N ASN A 48 2.28 23.24 -3.59
CA ASN A 48 2.96 23.76 -2.38
C ASN A 48 3.25 22.66 -1.35
N ALA A 49 2.98 21.40 -1.67
CA ALA A 49 3.39 20.30 -0.80
C ALA A 49 4.93 20.22 -0.79
N PRO A 50 5.57 19.95 0.37
CA PRO A 50 7.01 19.89 0.46
C PRO A 50 7.55 18.56 -0.07
N VAL A 51 7.38 18.34 -1.37
CA VAL A 51 7.87 17.18 -2.09
C VAL A 51 9.33 17.40 -2.47
N ILE A 52 10.20 16.40 -2.27
CA ILE A 52 11.61 16.48 -2.68
C ILE A 52 11.87 15.69 -3.96
N SER A 53 12.81 16.14 -4.78
CA SER A 53 13.24 15.37 -5.97
C SER A 53 13.88 14.04 -5.56
N SER A 54 13.85 13.03 -6.43
CA SER A 54 14.54 11.77 -6.14
C SER A 54 16.05 11.99 -5.97
N ARG A 55 16.64 12.90 -6.74
CA ARG A 55 18.07 13.23 -6.62
C ARG A 55 18.42 13.74 -5.22
N LEU A 56 17.58 14.61 -4.64
CA LEU A 56 17.80 15.09 -3.27
C LEU A 56 17.55 13.96 -2.27
N ALA A 57 16.49 13.17 -2.44
CA ALA A 57 16.19 12.02 -1.58
C ALA A 57 17.37 11.02 -1.53
N ASP A 58 18.00 10.75 -2.68
CA ASP A 58 19.12 9.81 -2.83
C ASP A 58 20.45 10.35 -2.26
N THR A 59 20.50 11.58 -1.73
CA THR A 59 21.73 12.15 -1.17
C THR A 59 22.04 11.52 0.19
N PRO A 60 23.18 10.84 0.40
CA PRO A 60 23.50 10.23 1.70
C PRO A 60 23.63 11.29 2.80
N CYS A 61 23.02 11.07 3.97
CA CYS A 61 23.06 12.02 5.09
C CYS A 61 24.49 12.35 5.52
N ALA A 62 25.40 11.37 5.45
CA ALA A 62 26.81 11.55 5.78
C ALA A 62 27.50 12.63 4.93
N THR A 63 27.06 12.85 3.68
CA THR A 63 27.64 13.87 2.79
C THR A 63 27.20 15.28 3.16
N LEU A 64 26.02 15.44 3.76
CA LEU A 64 25.48 16.72 4.21
C LEU A 64 26.01 17.11 5.59
N GLY A 65 26.26 16.11 6.44
CA GLY A 65 26.55 16.32 7.85
C GLY A 65 25.37 16.90 8.62
N VAL A 66 25.52 17.04 9.93
CA VAL A 66 24.41 17.48 10.81
C VAL A 66 23.88 18.87 10.42
N GLN A 67 24.79 19.81 10.13
CA GLN A 67 24.41 21.17 9.73
C GLN A 67 23.69 21.17 8.37
N GLY A 68 24.23 20.45 7.37
CA GLY A 68 23.61 20.40 6.05
C GLY A 68 22.23 19.75 6.06
N LEU A 69 22.02 18.73 6.90
CA LEU A 69 20.68 18.15 7.12
C LEU A 69 19.71 19.17 7.69
N LEU A 70 20.12 19.89 8.76
CA LEU A 70 19.30 20.92 9.39
C LEU A 70 18.93 22.02 8.40
N ASP A 71 19.89 22.52 7.63
CA ASP A 71 19.69 23.59 6.66
C ASP A 71 18.70 23.17 5.57
N GLN A 72 18.83 21.94 5.05
CA GLN A 72 17.90 21.40 4.05
C GLN A 72 16.49 21.24 4.60
N LEU A 73 16.34 20.64 5.79
CA LEU A 73 15.04 20.47 6.44
C LEU A 73 14.36 21.81 6.72
N ASN A 74 15.10 22.77 7.29
CA ASN A 74 14.62 24.12 7.53
C ASN A 74 14.17 24.80 6.23
N SER A 75 14.97 24.71 5.16
CA SER A 75 14.66 25.30 3.87
C SER A 75 13.40 24.71 3.22
N ILE A 76 13.27 23.37 3.23
CA ILE A 76 12.14 22.68 2.58
C ILE A 76 10.84 22.91 3.36
N LEU A 77 10.92 22.92 4.69
CA LEU A 77 9.76 23.00 5.58
C LEU A 77 9.47 24.44 6.03
N GLY A 78 10.19 25.45 5.50
CA GLY A 78 9.96 26.86 5.80
C GLY A 78 10.15 27.21 7.28
N THR A 79 11.13 26.59 7.93
CA THR A 79 11.43 26.74 9.37
C THR A 79 12.85 27.26 9.59
N SER A 80 13.21 27.54 10.84
CA SER A 80 14.51 28.09 11.22
C SER A 80 14.99 27.52 12.57
N HIS A 81 14.82 26.21 12.77
CA HIS A 81 15.28 25.56 13.99
C HIS A 81 16.80 25.70 14.14
N PRO A 82 17.31 26.16 15.29
CA PRO A 82 18.75 26.26 15.51
C PRO A 82 19.36 24.92 15.93
N LEU A 83 20.65 24.73 15.68
CA LEU A 83 21.34 23.46 15.95
C LEU A 83 21.41 23.11 17.44
N ASP A 84 21.39 24.11 18.31
CA ASP A 84 21.39 23.98 19.78
C ASP A 84 20.02 23.55 20.34
N THR A 85 19.01 23.38 19.49
CA THR A 85 17.72 22.81 19.87
C THR A 85 17.92 21.45 20.55
N PRO A 86 17.45 21.27 21.79
CA PRO A 86 17.62 20.02 22.52
C PRO A 86 17.12 18.81 21.72
N SER A 87 17.86 17.70 21.76
CA SER A 87 17.55 16.42 21.07
C SER A 87 17.58 16.44 19.53
N LEU A 88 17.39 17.60 18.87
CA LEU A 88 17.41 17.70 17.40
C LEU A 88 18.77 17.31 16.82
N SER A 89 19.87 17.84 17.37
CA SER A 89 21.21 17.48 16.92
C SER A 89 21.49 15.97 17.07
N SER A 90 20.95 15.32 18.11
CA SER A 90 21.08 13.87 18.28
C SER A 90 20.31 13.12 17.19
N LEU A 91 19.06 13.49 16.92
CA LEU A 91 18.24 12.86 15.87
C LEU A 91 18.89 12.96 14.48
N LEU A 92 19.48 14.11 14.16
CA LEU A 92 20.21 14.30 12.91
C LEU A 92 21.49 13.46 12.85
N LYS A 93 22.21 13.31 13.96
CA LYS A 93 23.36 12.39 14.08
C LYS A 93 22.95 10.93 13.95
N ASP A 94 21.79 10.56 14.51
CA ASP A 94 21.25 9.20 14.40
C ASP A 94 20.97 8.87 12.93
N CYS A 95 20.44 9.80 12.14
CA CYS A 95 20.23 9.59 10.70
C CYS A 95 21.53 9.27 9.97
N ILE A 96 22.62 9.97 10.30
CA ILE A 96 23.95 9.71 9.72
C ILE A 96 24.50 8.35 10.18
N THR A 97 24.36 8.05 11.48
CA THR A 97 24.88 6.82 12.09
C THR A 97 24.19 5.57 11.56
N ASN A 98 22.90 5.68 11.19
CA ASN A 98 22.12 4.62 10.58
C ASN A 98 22.27 4.56 9.04
N ASP A 99 23.23 5.29 8.46
CA ASP A 99 23.50 5.34 7.02
C ASP A 99 22.28 5.69 6.16
N TYR A 100 21.42 6.57 6.68
CA TYR A 100 20.25 7.01 5.93
C TYR A 100 20.63 7.95 4.80
N ASP A 101 19.89 7.87 3.71
CA ASP A 101 19.82 8.97 2.75
C ASP A 101 18.88 10.08 3.25
N PHE A 102 18.93 11.22 2.58
CA PHE A 102 18.15 12.39 2.95
C PHE A 102 16.65 12.10 2.84
N GLY A 103 16.22 11.28 1.88
CA GLY A 103 14.81 10.88 1.76
C GLY A 103 14.31 10.17 3.00
N MET A 104 15.05 9.21 3.52
CA MET A 104 14.67 8.44 4.71
C MET A 104 14.65 9.35 5.95
N ALA A 105 15.68 10.19 6.11
CA ALA A 105 15.72 11.16 7.20
C ALA A 105 14.55 12.16 7.10
N TYR A 106 14.29 12.69 5.91
CA TYR A 106 13.19 13.61 5.63
C TYR A 106 11.83 12.98 5.93
N GLY A 107 11.56 11.77 5.44
CA GLY A 107 10.29 11.07 5.70
C GLY A 107 10.04 10.78 7.19
N ARG A 108 11.10 10.45 7.93
CA ARG A 108 11.03 10.20 9.39
C ARG A 108 10.84 11.48 10.20
N LEU A 109 11.54 12.56 9.85
CA LEU A 109 11.58 13.77 10.65
C LEU A 109 10.46 14.77 10.29
N ARG A 110 9.99 14.79 9.03
CA ARG A 110 8.99 15.76 8.54
C ARG A 110 7.77 15.87 9.44
N ARG A 111 7.24 14.73 9.92
CA ARG A 111 6.01 14.70 10.72
C ARG A 111 6.18 15.30 12.11
N ILE A 112 7.36 15.15 12.72
CA ILE A 112 7.66 15.74 14.03
C ILE A 112 8.27 17.14 13.91
N TRP A 113 8.56 17.62 12.69
CA TRP A 113 9.34 18.83 12.47
C TRP A 113 8.68 20.12 12.96
N TYR A 114 7.35 20.19 12.90
CA TYR A 114 6.56 21.35 13.36
C TYR A 114 6.25 21.30 14.87
N THR A 115 6.91 20.42 15.62
CA THR A 115 6.74 20.37 17.07
C THR A 115 7.46 21.52 17.77
N HIS A 116 6.85 22.02 18.84
CA HIS A 116 7.44 23.05 19.70
C HIS A 116 8.30 22.45 20.81
N ASN A 117 8.24 21.13 21.04
CA ASN A 117 8.96 20.47 22.13
C ASN A 117 9.82 19.31 21.62
N TRP A 118 11.06 19.61 21.24
CA TRP A 118 12.01 18.59 20.80
C TRP A 118 12.54 17.69 21.92
N SER A 119 12.45 18.12 23.18
CA SER A 119 13.05 17.41 24.31
C SER A 119 12.50 15.99 24.51
N THR A 120 11.23 15.75 24.18
CA THR A 120 10.56 14.45 24.33
C THR A 120 10.49 13.64 23.04
N LYS A 121 10.70 14.28 21.88
CA LYS A 121 10.35 13.68 20.57
C LYS A 121 11.22 12.51 20.17
N GLN A 122 12.51 12.53 20.52
CA GLN A 122 13.37 11.37 20.29
C GLN A 122 12.86 10.14 21.03
N ALA A 123 12.49 10.29 22.31
CA ALA A 123 11.94 9.20 23.11
C ALA A 123 10.58 8.71 22.57
N GLU A 124 9.72 9.62 22.11
CA GLU A 124 8.44 9.27 21.48
C GLU A 124 8.63 8.46 20.18
N VAL A 125 9.54 8.88 19.30
CA VAL A 125 9.85 8.16 18.06
C VAL A 125 10.37 6.75 18.35
N CYS A 126 11.26 6.60 19.34
CA CYS A 126 11.71 5.29 19.78
C CYS A 126 10.53 4.44 20.28
N LYS A 127 9.71 5.00 21.16
CA LYS A 127 8.55 4.33 21.75
C LYS A 127 7.58 3.81 20.68
N TRP A 128 7.24 4.59 19.66
CA TRP A 128 6.32 4.14 18.59
C TRP A 128 6.86 2.94 17.80
N GLY A 129 8.18 2.93 17.53
CA GLY A 129 8.82 1.79 16.89
C GLY A 129 8.82 0.53 17.76
N GLU A 130 8.94 0.69 19.09
CA GLU A 130 8.83 -0.42 20.05
C GLU A 130 7.40 -0.95 20.14
N GLU A 131 6.41 -0.07 20.22
CA GLU A 131 4.98 -0.41 20.25
C GLU A 131 4.54 -1.17 18.98
N ASP A 132 4.99 -0.75 17.78
CA ASP A 132 4.73 -1.50 16.55
C ASP A 132 5.36 -2.89 16.58
N ARG A 133 6.60 -3.00 17.08
CA ARG A 133 7.30 -4.29 17.18
C ARG A 133 6.58 -5.22 18.15
N GLU A 134 6.18 -4.73 19.32
CA GLU A 134 5.44 -5.50 20.32
C GLU A 134 4.06 -5.93 19.81
N MET A 135 3.33 -5.02 19.16
CA MET A 135 2.04 -5.31 18.53
C MET A 135 2.16 -6.48 17.55
N ARG A 136 3.16 -6.45 16.65
CA ARG A 136 3.39 -7.50 15.65
C ARG A 136 3.86 -8.82 16.25
N GLN A 137 4.55 -8.80 17.38
CA GLN A 137 4.94 -10.02 18.11
C GLN A 137 3.76 -10.66 18.83
N GLN A 138 2.89 -9.86 19.43
CA GLN A 138 1.76 -10.34 20.25
C GLN A 138 0.58 -10.82 19.41
N VAL A 139 0.43 -10.32 18.18
CA VAL A 139 -0.74 -10.61 17.35
C VAL A 139 -0.72 -12.02 16.73
N LEU A 140 0.46 -12.64 16.60
CA LEU A 140 0.61 -13.99 16.06
C LEU A 140 0.62 -15.01 17.21
N VAL A 141 -0.52 -15.65 17.47
CA VAL A 141 -0.71 -16.64 18.54
C VAL A 141 -1.08 -17.99 17.96
N ALA A 142 -0.28 -19.02 18.23
CA ALA A 142 -0.54 -20.39 17.76
C ALA A 142 -0.86 -20.47 16.25
N ASN A 143 -0.09 -19.77 15.42
CA ASN A 143 -0.27 -19.66 13.97
C ASN A 143 -1.57 -18.97 13.52
N GLN A 144 -2.18 -18.17 14.39
CA GLN A 144 -3.34 -17.34 14.08
C GLN A 144 -3.05 -15.87 14.39
N ILE A 145 -3.45 -15.00 13.49
CA ILE A 145 -3.43 -13.55 13.63
C ILE A 145 -4.72 -13.16 14.34
N ILE A 146 -4.61 -12.74 15.60
CA ILE A 146 -5.77 -12.45 16.46
C ILE A 146 -6.40 -11.09 16.22
N ASN A 147 -5.69 -10.18 15.54
CA ASN A 147 -6.21 -8.90 15.06
C ASN A 147 -6.05 -8.84 13.53
N PRO A 148 -7.11 -9.09 12.76
CA PRO A 148 -7.08 -9.01 11.30
C PRO A 148 -6.68 -7.63 10.78
N HIS A 149 -7.12 -6.56 11.42
CA HIS A 149 -6.95 -5.17 10.95
C HIS A 149 -5.62 -4.57 11.38
N LEU A 150 -4.53 -5.34 11.28
CA LEU A 150 -3.19 -4.81 11.50
C LEU A 150 -2.85 -3.77 10.43
N PRO A 151 -2.24 -2.65 10.82
CA PRO A 151 -1.73 -1.69 9.87
C PRO A 151 -0.55 -2.29 9.08
N PRO A 152 -0.34 -1.84 7.83
CA PRO A 152 0.78 -2.32 7.03
C PRO A 152 2.10 -2.03 7.74
N ARG A 153 3.14 -2.85 7.55
CA ARG A 153 4.46 -2.60 8.17
C ARG A 153 5.09 -1.32 7.67
N ARG A 154 4.91 -1.04 6.39
CA ARG A 154 5.55 0.05 5.66
C ARG A 154 4.56 0.71 4.73
N VAL A 155 4.82 1.97 4.42
CA VAL A 155 4.08 2.78 3.46
C VAL A 155 5.07 3.51 2.56
N TRP A 156 4.68 3.79 1.33
CA TRP A 156 5.46 4.64 0.44
C TRP A 156 5.11 6.10 0.70
N ASP A 157 6.04 6.83 1.28
CA ASP A 157 5.99 8.29 1.41
C ASP A 157 6.39 8.93 0.09
N LEU A 158 5.39 9.49 -0.59
CA LEU A 158 5.55 10.11 -1.91
C LEU A 158 6.30 11.45 -1.81
N TYR A 159 6.28 12.12 -0.66
CA TYR A 159 6.99 13.39 -0.51
C TYR A 159 8.49 13.16 -0.39
N SER A 160 8.92 12.14 0.34
CA SER A 160 10.33 11.75 0.46
C SER A 160 10.84 10.79 -0.61
N ASN A 161 9.93 10.15 -1.35
CA ASN A 161 10.21 9.03 -2.24
C ASN A 161 10.87 7.83 -1.53
N ARG A 162 10.42 7.51 -0.31
CA ARG A 162 10.91 6.36 0.45
C ARG A 162 9.79 5.53 1.04
N VAL A 163 10.04 4.23 1.13
CA VAL A 163 9.25 3.31 1.94
C VAL A 163 9.67 3.50 3.38
N VAL A 164 8.74 3.97 4.20
CA VAL A 164 8.97 4.29 5.62
C VAL A 164 8.07 3.41 6.50
N PRO A 165 8.47 3.15 7.77
CA PRO A 165 7.58 2.48 8.72
C PRO A 165 6.25 3.21 8.90
N TRP A 166 5.15 2.46 8.95
CA TRP A 166 3.81 3.05 9.03
C TRP A 166 3.59 3.87 10.30
N TRP A 167 4.23 3.51 11.42
CA TRP A 167 4.02 4.15 12.72
C TRP A 167 4.46 5.63 12.72
N ILE A 168 5.22 6.07 11.72
CA ILE A 168 5.54 7.49 11.50
C ILE A 168 4.29 8.31 11.13
N MET A 169 3.25 7.66 10.59
CA MET A 169 1.96 8.29 10.27
C MET A 169 1.07 8.50 11.49
N VAL A 170 1.31 7.80 12.62
CA VAL A 170 0.39 7.70 13.79
C VAL A 170 0.29 9.01 14.59
N ILE A 171 0.93 10.09 14.14
CA ILE A 171 0.83 11.41 14.76
C ILE A 171 -0.54 12.08 14.51
N ASP A 172 -1.37 11.55 13.59
CA ASP A 172 -2.71 12.08 13.29
C ASP A 172 -3.71 10.92 13.06
N ASP A 173 -4.93 11.00 13.61
CA ASP A 173 -6.02 10.00 13.49
C ASP A 173 -6.54 9.82 12.04
N LYS A 174 -5.86 10.42 11.05
CA LYS A 174 -6.22 10.48 9.63
C LYS A 174 -5.89 9.23 8.83
N TRP A 175 -5.31 8.18 9.43
CA TRP A 175 -5.06 6.92 8.73
C TRP A 175 -6.32 6.38 8.04
N THR A 176 -7.50 6.59 8.64
CA THR A 176 -8.78 6.16 8.06
C THR A 176 -9.23 7.01 6.86
N GLN A 177 -8.82 8.28 6.78
CA GLN A 177 -9.27 9.22 5.74
C GLN A 177 -8.35 9.28 4.51
N GLN A 178 -7.15 8.69 4.56
CA GLN A 178 -6.14 8.78 3.49
C GLN A 178 -5.71 7.43 2.89
N ARG A 179 -6.44 6.33 3.16
CA ARG A 179 -6.14 5.02 2.55
C ARG A 179 -6.40 5.06 1.05
N ARG A 180 -5.34 5.28 0.27
CA ARG A 180 -5.37 5.12 -1.20
C ARG A 180 -4.30 4.14 -1.65
N PRO A 181 -4.44 2.84 -1.31
CA PRO A 181 -3.50 1.83 -1.78
C PRO A 181 -3.63 1.65 -3.29
N ILE A 182 -2.55 1.18 -3.90
CA ILE A 182 -2.49 0.87 -5.31
C ILE A 182 -2.77 -0.61 -5.48
N SER A 183 -3.76 -0.95 -6.30
CA SER A 183 -3.94 -2.30 -6.83
C SER A 183 -3.59 -2.29 -8.31
N HIS A 184 -3.08 -3.40 -8.84
CA HIS A 184 -2.68 -3.43 -10.24
C HIS A 184 -2.78 -4.82 -10.85
N ALA A 185 -2.97 -4.87 -12.16
CA ALA A 185 -2.85 -6.10 -12.92
C ALA A 185 -1.41 -6.63 -12.89
N TRP A 186 -1.27 -7.95 -12.88
CA TRP A 186 0.02 -8.62 -12.89
C TRP A 186 0.52 -8.80 -14.33
N MET A 187 1.82 -8.74 -14.52
CA MET A 187 2.47 -8.98 -15.82
C MET A 187 3.20 -10.33 -15.81
N ASP A 188 3.39 -10.95 -16.97
CA ASP A 188 4.21 -12.16 -17.04
C ASP A 188 5.65 -11.87 -16.64
N GLU A 189 6.34 -12.88 -16.13
CA GLU A 189 7.76 -12.79 -15.77
C GLU A 189 8.63 -12.24 -16.92
N LYS A 190 8.38 -12.67 -18.16
CA LYS A 190 9.08 -12.14 -19.34
C LYS A 190 8.85 -10.66 -19.62
N ASP A 191 7.76 -10.09 -19.12
CA ASP A 191 7.34 -8.70 -19.34
C ASP A 191 7.63 -7.83 -18.09
N ARG A 192 8.22 -8.43 -17.03
CA ARG A 192 8.61 -7.76 -15.79
C ARG A 192 10.12 -7.58 -15.68
N ALA A 193 10.52 -6.60 -14.88
CA ALA A 193 11.87 -6.40 -14.43
C ALA A 193 11.90 -6.32 -12.91
N ASP A 194 12.90 -6.96 -12.32
CA ASP A 194 13.19 -6.91 -10.89
C ASP A 194 14.12 -5.71 -10.63
N VAL A 195 13.52 -4.58 -10.28
CA VAL A 195 14.22 -3.30 -10.19
C VAL A 195 14.74 -3.07 -8.78
N TRP A 196 16.06 -2.90 -8.66
CA TRP A 196 16.71 -2.44 -7.44
C TRP A 196 16.61 -0.92 -7.32
N THR A 197 16.10 -0.42 -6.21
CA THR A 197 15.79 1.00 -6.05
C THR A 197 16.10 1.52 -4.66
N SER A 198 16.48 2.80 -4.56
CA SER A 198 16.66 3.49 -3.28
C SER A 198 15.34 3.70 -2.54
N ILE A 199 14.20 3.60 -3.23
CA ILE A 199 12.87 3.81 -2.65
C ILE A 199 12.63 2.87 -1.46
N ASN A 200 13.01 1.60 -1.55
CA ASN A 200 12.95 0.63 -0.46
C ASN A 200 14.31 0.35 0.18
N GLY A 201 15.27 1.27 0.05
CA GLY A 201 16.61 1.14 0.61
C GLY A 201 17.45 0.02 0.00
N TYR A 202 17.15 -0.42 -1.23
CA TYR A 202 17.79 -1.57 -1.87
C TYR A 202 17.68 -2.87 -1.04
N GLU A 203 16.61 -3.02 -0.24
CA GLU A 203 16.44 -4.20 0.62
C GLU A 203 15.86 -5.41 -0.14
N TRP A 204 15.12 -5.19 -1.23
CA TRP A 204 14.61 -6.25 -2.12
C TRP A 204 14.37 -5.71 -3.54
N PRO A 205 14.38 -6.57 -4.57
CA PRO A 205 13.99 -6.15 -5.91
C PRO A 205 12.49 -5.86 -5.99
N VAL A 206 12.10 -4.88 -6.81
CA VAL A 206 10.71 -4.48 -7.03
C VAL A 206 10.24 -4.98 -8.39
N PRO A 207 9.36 -6.01 -8.46
CA PRO A 207 8.89 -6.55 -9.73
C PRO A 207 7.86 -5.61 -10.36
N ILE A 208 8.24 -4.92 -11.44
CA ILE A 208 7.35 -4.01 -12.18
C ILE A 208 7.40 -4.30 -13.69
N PRO A 209 6.42 -3.83 -14.49
CA PRO A 209 6.50 -3.95 -15.95
C PRO A 209 7.78 -3.30 -16.50
N LYS A 210 8.40 -3.91 -17.53
CA LYS A 210 9.64 -3.40 -18.15
C LYS A 210 9.49 -1.99 -18.74
N ASP A 211 8.27 -1.63 -19.13
CA ASP A 211 7.89 -0.34 -19.69
C ASP A 211 7.37 0.66 -18.64
N ALA A 212 7.36 0.30 -17.34
CA ALA A 212 6.92 1.16 -16.25
C ALA A 212 8.08 1.83 -15.52
N ASN A 213 7.78 2.93 -14.81
CA ASN A 213 8.75 3.64 -13.99
C ASN A 213 8.11 4.12 -12.67
N LEU A 214 8.69 3.73 -11.54
CA LEU A 214 8.21 4.11 -10.20
C LEU A 214 8.16 5.63 -10.00
N LYS A 215 9.04 6.40 -10.63
CA LYS A 215 9.04 7.86 -10.53
C LYS A 215 7.85 8.48 -11.25
N LEU A 216 7.38 7.88 -12.36
CA LEU A 216 6.16 8.32 -13.05
C LEU A 216 4.91 7.97 -12.25
N ILE A 217 4.86 6.77 -11.67
CA ILE A 217 3.79 6.36 -10.75
C ILE A 217 3.71 7.34 -9.58
N ARG A 218 4.85 7.71 -8.98
CA ARG A 218 4.93 8.71 -7.92
C ARG A 218 4.31 10.04 -8.34
N ILE A 219 4.66 10.57 -9.52
CA ILE A 219 4.10 11.84 -10.03
C ILE A 219 2.58 11.73 -10.17
N GLU A 220 2.07 10.61 -10.69
CA GLU A 220 0.63 10.37 -10.79
C GLU A 220 -0.06 10.37 -9.43
N MET A 221 0.52 9.69 -8.44
CA MET A 221 -0.03 9.64 -7.08
C MET A 221 -0.01 11.02 -6.41
N LEU A 222 1.04 11.82 -6.62
CA LEU A 222 1.11 13.21 -6.15
C LEU A 222 0.00 14.07 -6.79
N ASN A 223 -0.26 13.89 -8.09
CA ASN A 223 -1.37 14.54 -8.80
C ASN A 223 -2.77 14.05 -8.39
N LEU A 224 -2.85 12.96 -7.63
CA LEU A 224 -4.06 12.52 -6.94
C LEU A 224 -4.16 13.07 -5.49
N GLY A 225 -3.22 13.93 -5.10
CA GLY A 225 -3.18 14.59 -3.78
C GLY A 225 -2.62 13.71 -2.66
N LEU A 226 -1.91 12.63 -3.00
CA LEU A 226 -1.42 11.68 -2.01
C LEU A 226 -0.09 12.12 -1.39
N GLU A 227 0.01 12.03 -0.07
CA GLU A 227 1.28 12.10 0.66
C GLU A 227 1.87 10.70 0.88
N TYR A 228 1.02 9.75 1.24
CA TYR A 228 1.39 8.34 1.43
C TYR A 228 0.51 7.46 0.56
N THR A 229 1.06 6.33 0.13
CA THR A 229 0.31 5.24 -0.48
C THR A 229 0.89 3.90 -0.05
N TRP A 230 0.15 2.82 -0.28
CA TRP A 230 0.65 1.47 -0.12
C TRP A 230 0.67 0.79 -1.48
N LEU A 231 1.83 0.24 -1.84
CA LEU A 231 2.04 -0.53 -3.04
C LEU A 231 2.73 -1.82 -2.60
N ASP A 232 2.08 -2.96 -2.81
CA ASP A 232 2.53 -4.29 -2.38
C ASP A 232 4.00 -4.58 -2.74
N VAL A 233 4.39 -4.34 -4.00
CA VAL A 233 5.75 -4.60 -4.49
C VAL A 233 6.82 -3.73 -3.83
N LEU A 234 6.44 -2.58 -3.24
CA LEU A 234 7.32 -1.69 -2.50
C LEU A 234 7.24 -1.84 -0.98
N CYS A 235 6.06 -2.13 -0.43
CA CYS A 235 5.81 -2.11 1.01
C CYS A 235 5.97 -3.49 1.66
N LEU A 236 5.81 -4.57 0.88
CA LEU A 236 6.11 -5.94 1.29
C LEU A 236 7.47 -6.35 0.75
N ARG A 237 8.25 -7.04 1.59
CA ARG A 237 9.52 -7.63 1.16
C ARG A 237 9.28 -8.67 0.07
N GLN A 238 9.91 -8.51 -1.08
CA GLN A 238 9.78 -9.40 -2.24
C GLN A 238 10.88 -10.47 -2.24
N MET A 239 10.65 -11.55 -2.99
CA MET A 239 11.64 -12.60 -3.19
C MET A 239 12.88 -12.10 -3.95
N GLY A 240 14.04 -12.67 -3.65
CA GLY A 240 15.29 -12.43 -4.38
C GLY A 240 16.17 -11.33 -3.78
N GLY A 241 15.87 -10.90 -2.56
CA GLY A 241 16.64 -9.91 -1.82
C GLY A 241 17.48 -10.50 -0.67
N PRO A 242 18.36 -9.70 -0.05
CA PRO A 242 18.92 -10.03 1.25
C PRO A 242 17.83 -10.29 2.30
N GLY A 243 18.07 -11.25 3.20
CA GLY A 243 17.15 -11.53 4.32
C GLY A 243 15.88 -12.28 3.92
N GLU A 244 16.01 -13.32 3.09
CA GLU A 244 14.89 -14.22 2.75
C GLU A 244 14.26 -14.92 3.97
N ASP A 245 15.04 -15.13 5.03
CA ASP A 245 14.56 -15.57 6.34
C ASP A 245 13.64 -14.52 6.98
N VAL A 246 14.05 -13.25 6.94
CA VAL A 246 13.23 -12.12 7.40
C VAL A 246 11.96 -11.99 6.56
N ARG A 247 12.04 -12.15 5.23
CA ARG A 247 10.87 -12.16 4.35
C ARG A 247 9.87 -13.23 4.78
N THR A 248 10.35 -14.45 5.01
CA THR A 248 9.50 -15.57 5.40
C THR A 248 8.78 -15.30 6.72
N GLU A 249 9.46 -14.69 7.70
CA GLU A 249 8.84 -14.30 8.96
C GLU A 249 7.86 -13.12 8.82
N GLU A 250 8.19 -12.09 8.03
CA GLU A 250 7.28 -10.98 7.74
C GLU A 250 6.01 -11.48 7.05
N TRP A 251 6.14 -12.39 6.08
CA TRP A 251 5.02 -12.89 5.28
C TRP A 251 3.99 -13.68 6.09
N LYS A 252 4.40 -14.36 7.18
CA LYS A 252 3.45 -15.04 8.08
C LYS A 252 2.35 -14.11 8.57
N LEU A 253 2.70 -12.83 8.74
CA LEU A 253 1.82 -11.80 9.25
C LEU A 253 1.29 -10.89 8.13
N ASP A 254 2.19 -10.31 7.35
CA ASP A 254 1.89 -9.16 6.51
C ASP A 254 1.06 -9.56 5.27
N VAL A 255 1.29 -10.75 4.70
CA VAL A 255 0.55 -11.26 3.51
C VAL A 255 -0.93 -11.55 3.84
N PRO A 256 -1.27 -12.29 4.91
CA PRO A 256 -2.67 -12.47 5.29
C PRO A 256 -3.42 -11.18 5.63
N THR A 257 -2.71 -10.14 6.06
CA THR A 257 -3.32 -8.85 6.44
C THR A 257 -3.41 -7.82 5.32
N ILE A 258 -3.04 -8.16 4.09
CA ILE A 258 -3.13 -7.24 2.93
C ILE A 258 -4.54 -6.66 2.79
N GLY A 259 -5.58 -7.49 2.98
CA GLY A 259 -6.96 -7.04 2.87
C GLY A 259 -7.29 -5.87 3.82
N ALA A 260 -6.64 -5.76 4.99
CA ALA A 260 -6.83 -4.64 5.92
C ALA A 260 -6.45 -3.29 5.32
N VAL A 261 -5.50 -3.29 4.38
CA VAL A 261 -5.02 -2.08 3.70
C VAL A 261 -6.08 -1.55 2.72
N TYR A 262 -6.80 -2.46 2.06
CA TYR A 262 -7.82 -2.14 1.06
C TYR A 262 -9.22 -2.04 1.65
N ASP A 263 -9.45 -2.62 2.83
CA ASP A 263 -10.72 -2.58 3.53
C ASP A 263 -11.17 -1.13 3.77
N GLU A 264 -12.38 -0.84 3.30
CA GLU A 264 -13.01 0.48 3.25
C GLU A 264 -12.22 1.60 2.54
N ALA A 265 -11.13 1.28 1.83
CA ALA A 265 -10.24 2.25 1.22
C ALA A 265 -10.76 2.83 -0.11
N HIS A 266 -10.19 3.97 -0.52
CA HIS A 266 -10.35 4.50 -1.88
C HIS A 266 -9.19 4.03 -2.76
N VAL A 267 -9.36 2.93 -3.48
CA VAL A 267 -8.27 2.21 -4.16
C VAL A 267 -7.90 2.86 -5.49
N VAL A 268 -6.61 2.99 -5.76
CA VAL A 268 -6.10 3.41 -7.08
C VAL A 268 -5.77 2.15 -7.88
N ILE A 269 -6.35 1.97 -9.07
CA ILE A 269 -6.27 0.70 -9.81
C ILE A 269 -5.62 0.88 -11.18
N TYR A 270 -4.51 0.18 -11.42
CA TYR A 270 -3.91 0.03 -12.75
C TYR A 270 -4.40 -1.26 -13.43
N LEU A 271 -5.45 -1.16 -14.25
CA LEU A 271 -6.06 -2.33 -14.91
C LEU A 271 -5.18 -2.95 -16.00
N SER A 272 -4.33 -2.16 -16.67
CA SER A 272 -3.45 -2.62 -17.76
C SER A 272 -2.04 -2.99 -17.31
N GLY A 273 -1.78 -2.98 -15.99
CA GLY A 273 -0.48 -3.23 -15.38
C GLY A 273 0.09 -1.97 -14.73
N LEU A 274 0.81 -2.15 -13.62
CA LEU A 274 1.31 -1.07 -12.77
C LEU A 274 2.05 0.03 -13.57
N GLY A 275 1.60 1.27 -13.44
CA GLY A 275 2.22 2.43 -14.09
C GLY A 275 1.98 2.56 -15.60
N ARG A 276 1.26 1.63 -16.23
CA ARG A 276 0.99 1.65 -17.67
C ARG A 276 -0.25 2.49 -17.99
N PRO A 277 -0.32 3.09 -19.19
CA PRO A 277 -1.56 3.66 -19.68
C PRO A 277 -2.68 2.62 -19.71
N LEU A 278 -3.89 3.05 -19.38
CA LEU A 278 -5.08 2.24 -19.47
C LEU A 278 -5.41 2.01 -20.95
N THR A 279 -5.27 0.76 -21.39
CA THR A 279 -5.64 0.32 -22.73
C THR A 279 -6.61 -0.85 -22.65
N LEU A 280 -7.52 -0.92 -23.62
CA LEU A 280 -8.50 -2.00 -23.73
C LEU A 280 -8.42 -2.63 -25.11
N LYS A 281 -7.99 -3.89 -25.19
CA LYS A 281 -7.94 -4.70 -26.41
C LYS A 281 -8.79 -5.96 -26.27
N GLU A 282 -9.14 -6.55 -27.40
CA GLU A 282 -9.90 -7.80 -27.43
C GLU A 282 -9.15 -8.91 -26.69
N GLY A 283 -9.84 -9.60 -25.78
CA GLY A 283 -9.26 -10.65 -24.93
C GLY A 283 -8.57 -10.15 -23.65
N ASP A 284 -8.40 -8.83 -23.44
CA ASP A 284 -7.75 -8.31 -22.22
C ASP A 284 -8.55 -8.63 -20.95
N LEU A 285 -9.89 -8.63 -21.02
CA LEU A 285 -10.75 -8.88 -19.85
C LEU A 285 -10.73 -10.36 -19.41
N GLU A 286 -10.57 -11.26 -20.38
CA GLU A 286 -10.56 -12.72 -20.23
C GLU A 286 -9.16 -13.25 -19.91
N SER A 287 -8.13 -12.48 -20.21
CA SER A 287 -6.74 -12.85 -19.94
C SER A 287 -6.55 -13.18 -18.46
N ASP A 288 -5.75 -14.19 -18.17
CA ASP A 288 -5.36 -14.53 -16.80
C ASP A 288 -4.53 -13.41 -16.12
N ARG A 289 -4.06 -12.44 -16.91
CA ARG A 289 -3.40 -11.21 -16.46
C ARG A 289 -4.39 -10.10 -16.05
N SER A 290 -5.63 -10.19 -16.50
CA SER A 290 -6.69 -9.22 -16.21
C SER A 290 -6.80 -9.00 -14.71
N TRP A 291 -6.87 -7.74 -14.30
CA TRP A 291 -7.09 -7.40 -12.89
C TRP A 291 -8.32 -8.13 -12.31
N PHE A 292 -9.38 -8.30 -13.10
CA PHE A 292 -10.61 -8.98 -12.69
C PHE A 292 -10.43 -10.49 -12.45
N ARG A 293 -9.35 -11.09 -12.99
CA ARG A 293 -9.11 -12.53 -12.93
C ARG A 293 -8.07 -12.95 -11.91
N ARG A 294 -7.48 -12.03 -11.16
CA ARG A 294 -6.44 -12.36 -10.16
C ARG A 294 -7.07 -12.72 -8.81
N ALA A 295 -6.50 -13.70 -8.12
CA ALA A 295 -7.00 -14.13 -6.81
C ALA A 295 -6.96 -12.99 -5.79
N TRP A 296 -5.80 -12.35 -5.64
CA TRP A 296 -5.57 -11.28 -4.65
C TRP A 296 -6.47 -10.06 -4.86
N THR A 297 -6.77 -9.69 -6.11
CA THR A 297 -7.59 -8.50 -6.40
C THR A 297 -9.03 -8.61 -5.92
N LEU A 298 -9.48 -9.80 -5.48
CA LEU A 298 -10.83 -9.98 -4.92
C LEU A 298 -11.01 -9.21 -3.62
N GLN A 299 -9.94 -9.11 -2.81
CA GLN A 299 -9.94 -8.35 -1.56
C GLN A 299 -9.43 -6.90 -1.72
N GLU A 300 -9.04 -6.49 -2.94
CA GLU A 300 -8.41 -5.18 -3.21
C GLU A 300 -9.38 -4.17 -3.84
N THR A 301 -10.68 -4.34 -3.59
CA THR A 301 -11.74 -3.56 -4.27
C THR A 301 -12.05 -2.22 -3.62
N GLY A 302 -11.85 -2.11 -2.30
CA GLY A 302 -12.24 -0.97 -1.46
C GLY A 302 -13.71 -0.58 -1.54
N ASN A 303 -14.02 0.58 -0.93
CA ASN A 303 -15.36 1.21 -0.96
C ASN A 303 -15.54 2.09 -2.20
N SER A 304 -14.45 2.66 -2.71
CA SER A 304 -14.43 3.48 -3.92
C SER A 304 -13.14 3.23 -4.69
N ARG A 305 -13.10 3.63 -5.96
CA ARG A 305 -12.00 3.33 -6.87
C ARG A 305 -11.67 4.53 -7.77
N GLU A 306 -10.38 4.73 -8.02
CA GLU A 306 -9.83 5.63 -9.03
C GLU A 306 -9.08 4.76 -10.05
N ILE A 307 -9.35 4.92 -11.34
CA ILE A 307 -8.62 4.20 -12.38
C ILE A 307 -7.37 5.01 -12.76
N ALA A 308 -6.20 4.41 -12.56
CA ALA A 308 -4.92 5.00 -12.89
C ALA A 308 -4.46 4.63 -14.31
N GLY A 309 -3.47 5.38 -14.81
CA GLY A 309 -3.03 5.29 -16.19
C GLY A 309 -4.03 5.90 -17.16
N ASP A 310 -5.00 6.68 -16.68
CA ASP A 310 -6.06 7.24 -17.52
C ASP A 310 -5.51 8.23 -18.56
N THR A 311 -6.09 8.19 -19.76
CA THR A 311 -5.66 8.97 -20.92
C THR A 311 -6.88 9.63 -21.55
N PRO A 312 -6.78 10.85 -22.13
CA PRO A 312 -7.94 11.57 -22.68
C PRO A 312 -8.77 10.79 -23.72
N ASP A 313 -8.12 9.92 -24.50
CA ASP A 313 -8.75 9.07 -25.52
C ASP A 313 -8.96 7.62 -25.02
N GLY A 314 -8.86 7.41 -23.71
CA GLY A 314 -8.92 6.10 -23.05
C GLY A 314 -10.34 5.57 -22.84
N PRO A 315 -10.49 4.31 -22.44
CA PRO A 315 -11.79 3.65 -22.31
C PRO A 315 -12.69 4.28 -21.21
N MET A 316 -12.12 5.04 -20.27
CA MET A 316 -12.88 5.78 -19.25
C MET A 316 -13.68 6.95 -19.83
N HIS A 317 -13.25 7.50 -20.96
CA HIS A 317 -13.90 8.65 -21.61
C HIS A 317 -14.76 8.25 -22.82
N ALA A 318 -14.97 6.96 -23.04
CA ALA A 318 -15.79 6.47 -24.14
C ALA A 318 -17.25 6.98 -24.02
N GLU A 319 -17.80 7.49 -25.13
CA GLU A 319 -19.17 7.99 -25.16
C GLU A 319 -20.18 6.85 -24.92
N CYS A 320 -21.15 7.11 -24.03
CA CYS A 320 -22.29 6.24 -23.80
C CYS A 320 -23.56 6.95 -24.30
N LYS A 321 -24.12 6.47 -25.41
CA LYS A 321 -25.35 7.02 -26.02
C LYS A 321 -26.51 6.08 -25.73
N ASP A 322 -27.57 6.61 -25.10
CA ASP A 322 -28.77 5.84 -24.72
C ASP A 322 -28.46 4.56 -23.90
N GLY A 323 -27.44 4.62 -23.04
CA GLY A 323 -27.01 3.49 -22.21
C GLY A 323 -26.19 2.42 -22.95
N LYS A 324 -25.72 2.70 -24.17
CA LYS A 324 -24.88 1.81 -24.96
C LYS A 324 -23.55 2.48 -25.32
N TYR A 325 -22.48 1.73 -25.14
CA TYR A 325 -21.16 2.10 -25.65
C TYR A 325 -21.03 1.68 -27.11
N GLU A 326 -20.06 2.29 -27.81
CA GLU A 326 -19.78 2.01 -29.22
C GLU A 326 -19.48 0.53 -29.50
N THR A 327 -18.81 -0.15 -28.56
CA THR A 327 -18.44 -1.55 -28.72
C THR A 327 -18.97 -2.41 -27.58
N GLU A 328 -19.16 -3.70 -27.87
CA GLU A 328 -19.50 -4.70 -26.85
C GLU A 328 -18.38 -4.80 -25.80
N LEU A 329 -17.12 -4.72 -26.22
CA LEU A 329 -15.95 -4.73 -25.34
C LEU A 329 -16.00 -3.59 -24.31
N LEU A 330 -16.29 -2.36 -24.74
CA LEU A 330 -16.48 -1.22 -23.84
C LEU A 330 -17.66 -1.42 -22.89
N THR A 331 -18.77 -1.97 -23.40
CA THR A 331 -19.95 -2.28 -22.57
C THR A 331 -19.59 -3.28 -21.47
N ARG A 332 -18.82 -4.32 -21.80
CA ARG A 332 -18.37 -5.34 -20.84
C ARG A 332 -17.36 -4.77 -19.85
N PHE A 333 -16.42 -3.93 -20.30
CA PHE A 333 -15.46 -3.23 -19.45
C PHE A 333 -16.17 -2.37 -18.39
N HIS A 334 -17.07 -1.48 -18.81
CA HIS A 334 -17.82 -0.61 -17.89
C HIS A 334 -18.75 -1.40 -16.97
N LYS A 335 -19.31 -2.53 -17.44
CA LYS A 335 -20.09 -3.44 -16.59
C LYS A 335 -19.23 -4.10 -15.50
N GLN A 336 -18.01 -4.52 -15.80
CA GLN A 336 -17.09 -5.11 -14.81
C GLN A 336 -16.56 -4.08 -13.80
N LEU A 337 -16.50 -2.80 -14.18
CA LEU A 337 -16.13 -1.72 -13.28
C LEU A 337 -17.23 -1.33 -12.30
N GLN A 338 -18.50 -1.63 -12.60
CA GLN A 338 -19.59 -1.34 -11.68
C GLN A 338 -19.32 -1.98 -10.31
N PRO A 339 -19.66 -1.28 -9.21
CA PRO A 339 -19.55 -1.86 -7.88
C PRO A 339 -20.34 -3.17 -7.84
N VAL A 340 -19.65 -4.27 -7.57
CA VAL A 340 -20.33 -5.52 -7.26
C VAL A 340 -20.99 -5.30 -5.90
N GLN A 341 -22.32 -5.31 -5.85
CA GLN A 341 -23.05 -5.14 -4.60
C GLN A 341 -22.53 -6.15 -3.56
N ASP A 342 -21.99 -5.62 -2.47
CA ASP A 342 -21.65 -6.28 -1.19
C ASP A 342 -21.37 -7.80 -1.27
N MET A 343 -20.31 -8.18 -2.01
CA MET A 343 -19.84 -9.57 -2.10
C MET A 343 -19.41 -10.13 -0.75
N SER A 344 -18.97 -9.27 0.16
CA SER A 344 -18.60 -9.57 1.54
C SER A 344 -19.79 -10.12 2.36
N SER A 345 -21.02 -9.76 2.00
CA SER A 345 -22.22 -10.26 2.68
C SER A 345 -22.62 -11.70 2.31
N LEU A 346 -22.05 -12.27 1.24
CA LEU A 346 -22.44 -13.58 0.72
C LEU A 346 -21.22 -14.47 0.43
N VAL A 347 -20.99 -15.44 1.31
CA VAL A 347 -19.90 -16.45 1.20
C VAL A 347 -19.87 -17.16 -0.16
N LEU A 348 -21.03 -17.47 -0.74
CA LEU A 348 -21.12 -18.24 -1.99
C LEU A 348 -20.60 -17.47 -3.22
N PRO A 349 -21.09 -16.25 -3.53
CA PRO A 349 -20.51 -15.41 -4.56
C PRO A 349 -19.00 -15.24 -4.42
N ALA A 350 -18.49 -15.02 -3.21
CA ALA A 350 -17.04 -14.88 -3.00
C ALA A 350 -16.26 -16.15 -3.39
N LEU A 351 -16.76 -17.33 -3.01
CA LEU A 351 -16.15 -18.61 -3.37
C LEU A 351 -16.26 -18.91 -4.88
N GLU A 352 -17.39 -18.58 -5.50
CA GLU A 352 -17.62 -18.76 -6.93
C GLU A 352 -16.69 -17.86 -7.76
N GLU A 353 -16.57 -16.59 -7.37
CA GLU A 353 -15.64 -15.64 -7.98
C GLU A 353 -14.19 -16.13 -7.83
N MET A 354 -13.77 -16.51 -6.62
CA MET A 354 -12.40 -17.01 -6.37
C MET A 354 -12.07 -18.27 -7.17
N ARG A 355 -13.06 -19.14 -7.43
CA ARG A 355 -12.86 -20.36 -8.24
C ARG A 355 -12.39 -20.03 -9.66
N SER A 356 -12.95 -18.98 -10.26
CA SER A 356 -12.64 -18.55 -11.63
C SER A 356 -11.32 -17.75 -11.76
N ARG A 357 -10.78 -17.28 -10.63
CA ARG A 357 -9.57 -16.47 -10.55
C ARG A 357 -8.30 -17.30 -10.65
N VAL A 358 -7.19 -16.64 -10.95
CA VAL A 358 -5.86 -17.21 -11.20
C VAL A 358 -4.90 -16.73 -10.11
N SER A 359 -4.06 -17.64 -9.64
CA SER A 359 -2.99 -17.35 -8.68
C SER A 359 -1.69 -18.04 -9.10
N THR A 360 -0.56 -17.51 -8.64
CA THR A 360 0.75 -18.13 -8.85
C THR A 360 0.90 -19.35 -7.93
N ASN A 361 0.60 -19.18 -6.64
CA ASN A 361 0.53 -20.28 -5.69
C ASN A 361 -0.95 -20.63 -5.43
N PRO A 362 -1.36 -21.91 -5.49
CA PRO A 362 -2.71 -22.31 -5.11
C PRO A 362 -3.15 -21.82 -3.72
N VAL A 363 -2.23 -21.72 -2.76
CA VAL A 363 -2.49 -21.22 -1.40
C VAL A 363 -3.01 -19.77 -1.41
N ASP A 364 -2.59 -18.96 -2.38
CA ASP A 364 -3.01 -17.56 -2.50
C ASP A 364 -4.52 -17.42 -2.73
N LYS A 365 -5.19 -18.41 -3.34
CA LYS A 365 -6.65 -18.39 -3.46
C LYS A 365 -7.33 -18.48 -2.10
N VAL A 366 -6.79 -19.28 -1.20
CA VAL A 366 -7.32 -19.41 0.17
C VAL A 366 -6.99 -18.15 0.97
N ALA A 367 -5.76 -17.65 0.85
CA ALA A 367 -5.35 -16.42 1.56
C ALA A 367 -6.14 -15.19 1.08
N GLY A 368 -6.40 -15.05 -0.23
CA GLY A 368 -7.21 -13.97 -0.80
C GLY A 368 -8.70 -14.03 -0.45
N LEU A 369 -9.18 -15.12 0.13
CA LEU A 369 -10.53 -15.22 0.71
C LEU A 369 -10.59 -14.74 2.17
N ALA A 370 -9.44 -14.60 2.84
CA ALA A 370 -9.40 -14.35 4.28
C ALA A 370 -10.25 -13.14 4.66
N PHE A 371 -10.00 -11.98 4.04
CA PHE A 371 -10.73 -10.73 4.33
C PHE A 371 -12.16 -10.71 3.80
N VAL A 372 -12.41 -11.34 2.65
CA VAL A 372 -13.75 -11.41 2.06
C VAL A 372 -14.73 -12.17 2.96
N LEU A 373 -14.23 -13.11 3.77
CA LEU A 373 -15.03 -13.96 4.66
C LEU A 373 -15.10 -13.43 6.11
N TRP A 374 -14.90 -12.12 6.32
CA TRP A 374 -14.97 -11.41 7.62
C TRP A 374 -14.40 -12.24 8.79
N PRO A 375 -13.08 -12.46 8.81
CA PRO A 375 -12.45 -13.33 9.78
C PRO A 375 -12.45 -12.66 11.16
N GLU A 376 -12.78 -13.40 12.23
CA GLU A 376 -12.47 -12.95 13.59
C GLU A 376 -10.95 -13.08 13.86
N LYS A 377 -10.30 -14.03 13.16
CA LYS A 377 -8.87 -14.30 13.18
C LYS A 377 -8.43 -14.80 11.80
N ILE A 378 -7.18 -14.56 11.41
CA ILE A 378 -6.65 -15.01 10.11
C ILE A 378 -5.54 -16.04 10.32
N PRO A 379 -5.50 -17.17 9.60
CA PRO A 379 -4.34 -18.06 9.63
C PRO A 379 -3.06 -17.35 9.17
N ALA A 380 -1.93 -17.66 9.82
CA ALA A 380 -0.64 -17.22 9.31
C ALA A 380 -0.33 -17.84 7.94
N TYR A 381 0.38 -17.11 7.09
CA TYR A 381 0.75 -17.58 5.76
C TYR A 381 2.04 -18.39 5.79
N TYR A 382 2.01 -19.56 5.15
CA TYR A 382 3.18 -20.40 4.93
C TYR A 382 3.14 -20.92 3.51
N GLU A 383 4.14 -20.56 2.70
CA GLU A 383 4.21 -20.93 1.29
C GLU A 383 4.19 -22.44 1.06
N SER A 384 4.72 -23.22 2.02
CA SER A 384 4.84 -24.68 1.95
C SER A 384 3.63 -25.46 2.44
N GLN A 385 2.57 -24.80 2.92
CA GLN A 385 1.38 -25.50 3.42
C GLN A 385 0.58 -26.15 2.29
N SER A 386 -0.06 -27.28 2.60
CA SER A 386 -1.00 -27.88 1.66
C SER A 386 -2.31 -27.11 1.62
N LEU A 387 -2.99 -27.13 0.46
CA LEU A 387 -4.29 -26.47 0.28
C LEU A 387 -5.32 -26.87 1.36
N GLU A 388 -5.37 -28.16 1.71
CA GLU A 388 -6.28 -28.70 2.71
C GLU A 388 -6.02 -28.12 4.11
N GLU A 389 -4.75 -27.96 4.48
CA GLU A 389 -4.36 -27.37 5.76
C GLU A 389 -4.74 -25.89 5.84
N VAL A 390 -4.47 -25.11 4.78
CA VAL A 390 -4.79 -23.68 4.75
C VAL A 390 -6.31 -23.46 4.73
N TRP A 391 -7.04 -24.22 3.91
CA TRP A 391 -8.50 -24.16 3.87
C TRP A 391 -9.11 -24.52 5.22
N THR A 392 -8.63 -25.60 5.83
CA THR A 392 -9.01 -26.00 7.19
C THR A 392 -8.77 -24.86 8.18
N ALA A 393 -7.61 -24.24 8.15
CA ALA A 393 -7.26 -23.16 9.07
C ALA A 393 -8.18 -21.95 8.87
N LEU A 394 -8.49 -21.59 7.62
CA LEU A 394 -9.38 -20.48 7.30
C LEU A 394 -10.82 -20.75 7.80
N VAL A 395 -11.39 -21.92 7.50
CA VAL A 395 -12.73 -22.31 7.98
C VAL A 395 -12.79 -22.31 9.51
N ASN A 396 -11.74 -22.78 10.18
CA ASN A 396 -11.65 -22.76 11.65
C ASN A 396 -11.54 -21.36 12.25
N SER A 397 -11.13 -20.36 11.46
CA SER A 397 -10.94 -18.97 11.88
C SER A 397 -12.05 -18.01 11.41
N MET A 398 -12.90 -18.48 10.50
CA MET A 398 -14.06 -17.76 9.95
C MET A 398 -15.09 -17.38 11.03
N ASN A 399 -15.76 -16.24 10.87
CA ASN A 399 -16.88 -15.83 11.73
C ASN A 399 -17.92 -16.96 11.90
N LYS A 400 -18.43 -17.13 13.13
CA LYS A 400 -19.37 -18.22 13.47
C LYS A 400 -20.62 -18.25 12.61
N ARG A 401 -21.15 -17.07 12.22
CA ARG A 401 -22.33 -16.93 11.36
C ARG A 401 -22.04 -17.45 9.94
N LEU A 402 -20.93 -17.01 9.35
CA LEU A 402 -20.53 -17.42 8.00
C LEU A 402 -20.18 -18.92 7.95
N ARG A 403 -19.55 -19.44 9.01
CA ARG A 403 -19.30 -20.87 9.15
C ARG A 403 -20.60 -21.69 9.25
N GLY A 404 -21.60 -21.19 9.96
CA GLY A 404 -22.93 -21.82 10.03
C GLY A 404 -23.69 -21.79 8.69
N LEU A 405 -23.50 -20.72 7.90
CA LEU A 405 -24.03 -20.64 6.54
C LEU A 405 -23.37 -21.69 5.64
N LEU A 406 -22.04 -21.83 5.68
CA LEU A 406 -21.33 -22.90 4.96
C LEU A 406 -21.83 -24.29 5.36
N PHE A 407 -22.07 -24.52 6.65
CA PHE A 407 -22.65 -25.78 7.16
C PHE A 407 -24.02 -26.07 6.55
N SER A 408 -24.87 -25.05 6.49
CA SER A 408 -26.23 -25.17 5.96
C SER A 408 -26.23 -25.46 4.45
N LEU A 409 -25.26 -24.93 3.73
CA LEU A 409 -25.14 -25.06 2.27
C LEU A 409 -24.48 -26.37 1.85
N TYR A 410 -23.51 -26.85 2.62
CA TYR A 410 -22.76 -28.08 2.34
C TYR A 410 -22.85 -29.05 3.53
N PRO A 411 -24.04 -29.58 3.88
CA PRO A 411 -24.23 -30.36 5.11
C PRO A 411 -23.55 -31.74 5.07
N VAL A 412 -23.11 -32.18 3.88
CA VAL A 412 -22.40 -33.45 3.70
C VAL A 412 -20.96 -33.28 4.17
N PRO A 413 -20.45 -34.17 5.05
CA PRO A 413 -19.06 -34.10 5.48
C PRO A 413 -18.12 -34.36 4.29
N GLY A 414 -17.06 -33.57 4.17
CA GLY A 414 -15.94 -33.86 3.27
C GLY A 414 -15.18 -35.13 3.63
N ASN A 415 -14.21 -35.50 2.79
CA ASN A 415 -13.52 -36.79 2.86
C ASN A 415 -12.51 -36.95 4.01
N SER A 416 -12.32 -35.92 4.85
CA SER A 416 -11.28 -35.85 5.87
C SER A 416 -11.82 -35.94 7.31
N GLY A 417 -12.03 -37.15 7.81
CA GLY A 417 -12.20 -37.43 9.25
C GLY A 417 -13.63 -37.44 9.80
N LYS A 418 -13.76 -37.34 11.14
CA LYS A 418 -15.03 -37.52 11.90
C LYS A 418 -15.82 -36.24 12.18
N LYS A 419 -15.31 -35.08 11.77
CA LYS A 419 -15.97 -33.78 12.00
C LYS A 419 -16.36 -33.19 10.65
N TRP A 420 -17.58 -32.63 10.58
CA TRP A 420 -18.04 -31.96 9.37
C TRP A 420 -17.05 -30.87 8.94
N ARG A 421 -16.77 -30.80 7.64
CA ARG A 421 -15.97 -29.77 6.98
C ARG A 421 -16.52 -29.56 5.56
N PRO A 422 -16.61 -28.30 5.08
CA PRO A 422 -16.92 -28.04 3.69
C PRO A 422 -15.71 -28.42 2.84
N SER A 423 -15.91 -29.28 1.84
CA SER A 423 -14.88 -29.75 0.91
C SER A 423 -14.69 -28.84 -0.28
#